data_AF-A0A3E1ETC4-F1
#
_entry.id   AF-A0A3E1ETC4-F1
#
_cell.length_a   1.000
_cell.length_b   1.000
_cell.length_c   1.000
_cell.angle_alpha   90.00
_cell.angle_beta   90.00
_cell.angle_gamma   90.00
#
_symmetry.space_group_name_H-M   'P 1'
#
loop_
_entity.id
_entity.type
_entity.pdbx_description
1 polymer ?
#
loop_
_entity_poly.entity_id
_entity_poly.type
_entity_poly.pdbx_seq_one_letter_code
_entity_poly.pdbx_strand_id
1 'polypeptide(L)' 'MSTDPLPSAAPDEALWLAVVREKVRAIRFGSVQITVHDGRVTQIESNEKTRIGHDRPDSRPRTSGS' A
#
# COMPACT_ATOMS: atom_id res chain seq x y z
N MET A 1 33.32 16.32 -15.68
CA MET A 1 32.04 16.64 -15.01
C MET A 1 30.95 15.97 -15.84
N SER A 2 30.67 14.69 -15.59
CA SER A 2 29.53 14.01 -16.24
C SER A 2 28.29 14.37 -15.45
N THR A 3 27.52 15.35 -15.95
CA THR A 3 26.11 15.46 -15.56
C THR A 3 25.40 14.33 -16.28
N ASP A 4 25.16 13.24 -15.55
CA ASP A 4 24.21 12.22 -15.95
C ASP A 4 22.84 12.91 -16.04
N PRO A 5 22.24 13.07 -17.24
CA PRO A 5 20.89 13.58 -17.32
C PRO A 5 20.01 12.52 -16.69
N LEU A 6 19.49 12.80 -15.49
CA LEU A 6 18.41 12.03 -14.88
C LEU A 6 17.43 11.65 -15.99
N PRO A 7 17.05 10.35 -16.12
CA PRO A 7 16.08 9.96 -17.13
C PRO A 7 14.87 10.85 -16.90
N SER A 8 14.58 11.71 -17.88
CA SER A 8 13.41 12.57 -17.89
C SER A 8 12.24 11.61 -17.94
N ALA A 9 11.77 11.18 -16.76
CA ALA A 9 10.69 10.24 -16.57
C ALA A 9 9.60 10.65 -17.56
N ALA A 10 9.31 9.75 -18.52
CA ALA A 10 8.31 10.04 -19.53
C ALA A 10 7.01 10.44 -18.81
N PRO A 11 6.19 11.34 -19.37
CA PRO A 11 5.00 11.86 -18.68
C PRO A 11 4.08 10.75 -18.13
N ASP A 12 4.04 9.60 -18.79
CA ASP A 12 3.34 8.39 -18.31
C ASP A 12 3.92 7.80 -17.02
N GLU A 13 5.24 7.80 -16.85
CA GLU A 13 5.91 7.29 -15.66
C GLU A 13 5.54 8.12 -14.43
N ALA A 14 5.56 9.45 -14.58
CA ALA A 14 5.16 10.36 -13.52
C ALA A 14 3.69 10.18 -13.12
N LEU A 15 2.81 9.86 -14.08
CA LEU A 15 1.38 9.70 -13.85
C LEU A 15 1.06 8.46 -13.00
N TRP A 16 1.55 7.28 -13.39
CA TRP A 16 1.23 6.05 -12.65
C TRP A 16 1.85 6.06 -11.24
N LEU A 17 3.05 6.64 -11.10
CA LEU A 17 3.71 6.81 -9.81
C LEU A 17 2.90 7.71 -8.85
N ALA A 18 2.31 8.80 -9.37
CA ALA A 18 1.45 9.67 -8.58
C ALA A 18 0.20 8.91 -8.07
N VAL A 19 -0.44 8.12 -8.94
CA VAL A 19 -1.60 7.30 -8.60
C VAL A 19 -1.26 6.25 -7.54
N VAL A 20 -0.14 5.53 -7.69
CA VAL A 20 0.32 4.55 -6.68
C VAL A 20 0.58 5.24 -5.34
N ARG A 21 1.25 6.39 -5.35
CA ARG A 21 1.55 7.15 -4.15
C ARG A 21 0.28 7.59 -3.41
N GLU A 22 -0.73 8.07 -4.13
CA GLU A 22 -2.01 8.45 -3.56
C GLU A 22 -2.71 7.24 -2.92
N LYS A 23 -2.79 6.13 -3.66
CA LYS A 23 -3.40 4.87 -3.19
C LYS A 23 -2.72 4.30 -1.94
N VAL A 24 -1.39 4.29 -1.91
CA VAL A 24 -0.62 3.84 -0.73
C VAL A 24 -0.88 4.72 0.49
N ARG A 25 -1.03 6.04 0.29
CA ARG A 25 -1.33 6.97 1.39
C ARG A 25 -2.76 6.80 1.93
N ALA A 26 -3.70 6.36 1.10
CA ALA A 26 -5.09 6.19 1.49
C ALA A 26 -5.33 4.90 2.31
N ILE A 27 -4.54 3.85 2.09
CA ILE A 27 -4.75 2.53 2.71
C ILE A 27 -4.00 2.44 4.05
N ARG A 28 -4.69 2.03 5.12
CA ARG A 28 -4.04 1.79 6.44
C ARG A 28 -3.35 0.43 6.54
N PHE A 29 -4.00 -0.61 6.01
CA PHE A 29 -3.50 -1.97 5.98
C PHE A 29 -3.96 -2.59 4.67
N GLY A 30 -3.06 -3.21 3.90
CA GLY A 30 -3.42 -3.69 2.58
C GLY A 30 -2.24 -3.91 1.65
N SER A 31 -2.50 -3.94 0.36
CA SER A 31 -1.51 -4.07 -0.70
C SER A 31 -1.93 -3.31 -1.96
N VAL A 32 -0.95 -2.74 -2.67
CA VAL A 32 -1.15 -2.18 -4.01
C VAL A 32 -0.51 -3.12 -5.02
N GLN A 33 -1.26 -3.51 -6.04
CA GLN A 33 -0.81 -4.39 -7.11
C GLN A 33 -0.74 -3.59 -8.42
N ILE A 34 0.33 -3.82 -9.18
CA ILE A 34 0.60 -3.13 -10.44
C ILE A 34 0.76 -4.19 -11.51
N THR A 35 0.03 -4.05 -12.61
CA THR A 35 0.16 -4.91 -13.78
C THR A 35 0.87 -4.13 -14.89
N VAL A 36 1.91 -4.75 -15.45
CA VAL A 36 2.75 -4.19 -16.50
C VAL A 36 2.60 -5.05 -17.75
N HIS A 37 2.27 -4.42 -18.88
CA HIS A 37 2.26 -5.06 -20.20
C HIS A 37 3.06 -4.19 -21.16
N ASP A 38 3.89 -4.81 -22.00
CA ASP A 38 4.73 -4.11 -22.99
C ASP A 38 5.64 -3.03 -22.37
N GLY A 39 6.16 -3.29 -21.17
CA GLY A 39 6.97 -2.32 -20.43
C GLY A 39 6.22 -1.10 -19.90
N ARG A 40 4.89 -1.08 -19.99
CA ARG A 40 4.02 0.01 -19.49
C ARG A 40 3.07 -0.48 -18.43
N VAL A 41 2.85 0.34 -17.42
CA VAL A 41 1.83 0.07 -16.40
C VAL A 41 0.46 0.21 -17.05
N THR A 42 -0.32 -0.86 -17.03
CA THR A 42 -1.69 -0.87 -17.59
C THR A 42 -2.77 -0.90 -16.52
N GLN A 43 -2.44 -1.37 -15.31
CA GLN A 43 -3.41 -1.49 -14.23
C GLN A 43 -2.76 -1.23 -12.87
N ILE A 44 -3.49 -0.52 -12.00
CA ILE A 44 -3.12 -0.30 -10.60
C ILE A 44 -4.33 -0.58 -9.72
N GLU A 45 -4.22 -1.61 -8.89
CA GLU A 45 -5.25 -2.03 -7.94
C GLU A 45 -4.83 -1.80 -6.50
N SER A 46 -5.80 -1.49 -5.66
CA SER A 46 -5.62 -1.20 -4.23
C SER A 46 -6.50 -2.14 -3.44
N ASN A 47 -5.90 -2.98 -2.62
CA ASN A 47 -6.61 -3.92 -1.77
C ASN A 47 -6.45 -3.47 -0.31
N GLU A 48 -7.52 -2.98 0.30
CA GLU A 48 -7.57 -2.67 1.73
C GLU A 48 -7.93 -3.92 2.52
N LYS A 49 -7.12 -4.23 3.53
CA LYS A 49 -7.29 -5.37 4.44
C LYS A 49 -7.67 -4.86 5.82
N THR A 50 -8.94 -4.96 6.14
CA THR A 50 -9.42 -4.70 7.50
C THR A 50 -9.26 -5.98 8.33
N ARG A 51 -8.50 -5.91 9.42
CA ARG A 51 -8.39 -7.04 10.35
C ARG A 51 -9.69 -7.14 11.15
N ILE A 52 -10.50 -8.14 10.83
CA ILE A 52 -11.64 -8.53 11.65
C ILE A 52 -11.11 -9.45 12.76
N GLY A 53 -10.77 -8.87 13.91
CA GLY A 53 -10.40 -9.60 15.12
C GLY A 53 -11.24 -9.08 16.26
N HIS A 54 -12.03 -9.96 16.87
CA HIS A 54 -12.70 -9.66 18.14
C HIS A 54 -11.65 -9.12 19.10
N ASP A 55 -11.83 -7.88 19.56
CA ASP A 55 -11.42 -7.51 20.90
C ASP A 55 -11.97 -8.62 21.78
N ARG A 56 -11.12 -9.58 22.16
CA ARG A 56 -11.48 -10.47 23.24
C ARG A 56 -11.46 -9.49 24.41
N PRO A 57 -12.61 -9.08 24.98
CA PRO A 57 -12.53 -8.32 26.21
C PRO A 57 -11.70 -9.20 27.13
N ASP A 58 -10.59 -8.65 27.65
CA ASP A 58 -9.71 -9.31 28.61
C ASP A 58 -10.60 -9.81 29.75
N SER A 59 -11.13 -11.01 29.57
CA SER A 59 -12.02 -11.67 30.49
C SER A 59 -11.07 -12.41 31.41
N ARG A 60 -10.38 -11.64 32.26
CA ARG A 60 -9.84 -12.15 33.50
C ARG A 60 -10.82 -11.87 34.64
N PRO A 61 -11.87 -12.68 34.80
CA PRO A 61 -12.41 -12.88 36.12
C PRO A 61 -11.87 -14.19 36.70
N ARG A 62 -11.53 -14.12 37.99
CA ARG A 62 -11.39 -15.21 38.98
C ARG A 62 -9.93 -15.61 39.24
N THR A 63 -9.42 -15.60 40.47
CA THR A 63 -10.10 -15.91 41.73
C THR A 63 -9.37 -15.30 42.93
N SER A 64 -10.17 -14.75 43.86
CA SER A 64 -9.84 -14.66 45.29
C SER A 64 -9.46 -16.05 45.80
N GLY A 65 -8.38 -16.19 46.55
CA GLY A 65 -7.95 -17.47 47.09
C GLY A 65 -6.97 -17.30 48.26
N SER A 66 -7.55 -17.37 49.47
CA SER A 66 -7.00 -17.67 50.80
C SER A 66 -5.92 -16.78 51.41
#